data_AF-A0A6L7S006-F1
#
_entry.id   AF-A0A6L7S006-F1
#
_cell.length_a   1.000
_cell.length_b   1.000
_cell.length_c   1.000
_cell.angle_alpha   90.00
_cell.angle_beta   90.00
_cell.angle_gamma   90.00
#
_symmetry.space_group_name_H-M   'P 1'
#
loop_
_entity.id
_entity.type
_entity.pdbx_description
1 polymer ?
#
loop_
_entity_poly.entity_id
_entity_poly.type
_entity_poly.pdbx_seq_one_letter_code
_entity_poly.pdbx_strand_id
1 'polypeptide(L)' 'ALVADSLADYLERHPEMRGTGEISMFLTTGDPQRVTDQATRFLRRKTEFHAA' A
#
# COMPACT_ATOMS: atom_id res chain seq x y z
N ALA A 1 -11.13 -1.05 11.67
CA ALA A 1 -11.24 -0.62 10.26
C ALA A 1 -11.77 -1.81 9.49
N LEU A 2 -13.06 -1.84 9.12
CA LEU A 2 -13.76 -3.08 8.77
C LEU A 2 -13.03 -3.97 7.74
N VAL A 3 -12.50 -3.36 6.68
CA VAL A 3 -11.81 -4.09 5.61
C VAL A 3 -10.45 -4.63 6.08
N ALA A 4 -9.69 -3.85 6.83
CA ALA A 4 -8.38 -4.28 7.34
C ALA A 4 -8.53 -5.41 8.34
N ASP A 5 -9.51 -5.31 9.24
CA ASP A 5 -9.80 -6.34 10.25
C ASP A 5 -10.25 -7.64 9.56
N SER A 6 -11.07 -7.53 8.50
CA SER A 6 -11.48 -8.67 7.68
C SER A 6 -10.32 -9.34 6.94
N LEU A 7 -9.36 -8.57 6.41
CA LEU A 7 -8.19 -9.13 5.73
C LEU A 7 -7.25 -9.83 6.72
N ALA A 8 -7.09 -9.26 7.91
CA ALA A 8 -6.25 -9.84 8.96
C ALA A 8 -6.73 -11.26 9.35
N ASP A 9 -8.02 -11.40 9.66
CA ASP A 9 -8.64 -12.72 9.95
C ASP A 9 -8.46 -13.70 8.78
N TYR A 10 -8.61 -13.21 7.56
CA TYR A 10 -8.45 -14.06 6.37
C TYR A 10 -7.03 -14.59 6.22
N LEU A 11 -6.01 -13.74 6.39
CA LEU A 11 -4.61 -14.14 6.27
C LEU A 11 -4.16 -15.07 7.42
N GLU A 12 -4.76 -14.99 8.60
CA GLU A 12 -4.52 -15.98 9.67
C GLU A 12 -4.96 -17.38 9.27
N ARG A 13 -6.08 -17.50 8.54
CA ARG A 13 -6.60 -18.79 8.06
C ARG A 13 -5.90 -19.30 6.80
N HIS A 14 -5.29 -18.41 6.01
CA HIS A 14 -4.64 -18.71 4.73
C HIS A 14 -3.19 -18.17 4.70
N PRO A 15 -2.27 -18.77 5.47
CA PRO A 15 -0.91 -18.25 5.60
C PRO A 15 -0.11 -18.21 4.30
N GLU A 16 -0.42 -19.08 3.34
CA GLU A 16 0.18 -19.13 2.01
C GLU A 16 -0.11 -17.87 1.15
N MET A 17 -1.13 -17.10 1.51
CA MET A 17 -1.54 -15.90 0.75
C MET A 17 -0.84 -14.61 1.19
N ARG A 18 0.02 -14.63 2.22
CA ARG A 18 0.75 -13.43 2.68
C ARG A 18 1.75 -12.88 1.65
N GLY A 19 2.18 -13.70 0.70
CA GLY A 19 3.23 -13.34 -0.25
C GLY A 19 4.60 -13.15 0.41
N THR A 20 5.63 -12.86 -0.39
CA THR A 20 7.01 -12.68 0.07
C THR A 20 7.41 -11.21 0.25
N GLY A 21 6.45 -10.28 0.05
CA GLY A 21 6.72 -8.84 0.15
C GLY A 21 6.89 -8.40 1.60
N GLU A 22 8.13 -8.17 2.02
CA GLU A 22 8.44 -7.70 3.38
C GLU A 22 8.49 -6.17 3.48
N ILE A 23 8.73 -5.49 2.36
CA ILE A 23 8.88 -4.04 2.29
C ILE A 23 7.62 -3.43 1.70
N SER A 24 7.00 -2.53 2.47
CA SER A 24 5.90 -1.70 1.95
C SER A 24 6.44 -0.73 0.90
N MET A 25 5.91 -0.82 -0.33
CA MET A 25 6.22 0.09 -1.43
C MET A 25 4.95 0.66 -2.03
N PHE A 26 5.02 1.93 -2.46
CA PHE A 26 3.96 2.57 -3.22
C PHE A 26 4.39 2.65 -4.68
N LEU A 27 3.68 1.95 -5.56
CA LEU A 27 3.98 1.90 -6.99
C LEU A 27 2.85 2.58 -7.77
N THR A 28 3.20 3.20 -8.90
CA THR A 28 2.24 3.79 -9.82
C THR A 28 2.65 3.53 -11.26
N THR A 29 1.65 3.37 -12.13
CA THR A 29 1.82 3.33 -13.59
C THR A 29 1.77 4.73 -14.22
N GLY A 30 1.44 5.76 -13.43
CA GLY A 30 1.46 7.16 -13.85
C GLY A 30 2.76 7.89 -13.48
N ASP A 31 2.73 9.22 -13.45
CA ASP A 31 3.86 10.05 -12.99
C ASP A 31 4.05 9.92 -11.46
N PRO A 32 5.17 9.35 -10.99
CA PRO A 32 5.42 9.12 -9.57
C PRO A 32 5.48 10.41 -8.74
N GLN A 33 6.02 11.49 -9.29
CA GLN A 33 6.12 12.77 -8.58
C GLN A 33 4.71 13.35 -8.38
N ARG A 34 3.92 13.38 -9.45
CA ARG A 34 2.54 13.91 -9.38
C ARG A 34 1.67 13.09 -8.41
N VAL A 35 1.80 11.77 -8.39
CA VAL A 35 1.04 10.91 -7.46
C VAL A 35 1.52 11.09 -6.02
N THR A 36 2.83 11.18 -5.79
CA THR A 36 3.42 11.48 -4.47
C THR A 36 2.88 12.78 -3.88
N ASP A 37 2.80 13.84 -4.68
CA ASP A 37 2.29 15.14 -4.24
C ASP A 37 0.82 15.04 -3.81
N GLN A 38 -0.03 14.36 -4.60
CA GLN A 38 -1.44 14.18 -4.25
C GLN A 38 -1.63 13.31 -3.00
N ALA A 39 -0.88 12.21 -2.89
CA ALA A 39 -0.94 11.33 -1.72
C ALA A 39 -0.51 12.09 -0.45
N THR A 40 0.53 12.91 -0.54
CA THR A 40 1.00 13.73 0.59
C THR A 40 -0.05 14.74 1.03
N ARG A 41 -0.77 15.37 0.08
CA ARG A 41 -1.88 16.29 0.39
C ARG A 41 -3.02 15.60 1.16
N PHE A 42 -3.36 14.38 0.78
CA PHE A 42 -4.45 13.62 1.40
C PHE A 42 -4.04 13.03 2.76
N LEU A 43 -2.89 12.36 2.79
CA LEU A 43 -2.41 11.62 3.97
C LEU A 43 -1.70 12.51 5.00
N ARG A 44 -1.40 13.76 4.66
CA ARG A 44 -0.69 14.73 5.51
C ARG A 44 0.69 14.24 5.99
N ARG A 45 1.29 13.31 5.26
CA ARG A 45 2.67 12.80 5.47
C ARG A 45 3.28 12.45 4.11
N LYS A 46 4.61 12.52 4.00
CA LYS A 46 5.30 12.15 2.76
C LYS A 46 5.10 10.66 2.50
N THR A 47 4.54 10.34 1.33
CA THR A 47 4.35 8.97 0.83
C THR A 47 4.90 8.91 -0.57
N GLU A 48 6.14 8.44 -0.70
CA GLU A 48 6.86 8.42 -1.97
C GLU A 48 6.40 7.26 -2.84
N PHE A 49 5.98 7.56 -4.07
CA PHE A 49 5.63 6.59 -5.09
C PHE A 49 6.78 6.40 -6.09
N HIS A 50 6.92 5.18 -6.60
CA HIS A 50 7.88 4.82 -7.65
C HIS A 50 7.15 4.32 -8.90
N ALA A 51 7.79 4.44 -10.07
CA ALA A 51 7.27 3.84 -11.29
C ALA A 51 7.35 2.30 -11.20
N ALA A 52 6.27 1.63 -11.58
CA ALA A 52 6.18 0.17 -11.65
C ALA A 52 6.83 -0.39 -12.92
#